data_AF-A0A1V4PTW7-F1
#
_entry.id   AF-A0A1V4PTW7-F1
#
_cell.length_a   1.000
_cell.length_b   1.000
_cell.length_c   1.000
_cell.angle_alpha   90.00
_cell.angle_beta   90.00
_cell.angle_gamma   90.00
#
_symmetry.space_group_name_H-M   'P 1'
#
loop_
_entity.id
_entity.type
_entity.pdbx_description
1 polymer ?
#
loop_
_entity_poly.entity_id
_entity_poly.type
_entity_poly.pdbx_seq_one_letter_code
_entity_poly.pdbx_strand_id
1 'polypeptide(L)'
;MAATATRGGELGALSARGVVNALVAAGFQAPNAVDTTAQECPASGCEQSVVTDTVRVKSFGTTARAQNFAAARDLFQLETIVVEFAPPLSEQDRARYRAELEVLVR
;
A
#
# COMPACT_ATOMS: atom_id res chain seq x y z
N MET A 1 -7.03 -25.71 -6.62
CA MET A 1 -6.68 -25.28 -5.25
C MET A 1 -6.66 -23.76 -5.26
N ALA A 2 -7.75 -23.12 -4.86
CA ALA A 2 -7.86 -21.65 -4.83
C ALA A 2 -7.27 -21.16 -3.51
N ALA A 3 -6.23 -20.32 -3.58
CA ALA A 3 -5.74 -19.61 -2.41
C ALA A 3 -6.77 -18.53 -2.06
N THR A 4 -7.61 -18.82 -1.09
CA THR A 4 -8.48 -17.82 -0.45
C THR A 4 -7.55 -16.81 0.19
N ALA A 5 -7.45 -15.61 -0.39
CA ALA A 5 -6.82 -14.49 0.26
C ALA A 5 -7.60 -14.26 1.56
N THR A 6 -7.03 -14.71 2.67
CA THR A 6 -7.60 -14.51 4.00
C THR A 6 -7.74 -13.02 4.18
N ARG A 7 -8.98 -12.52 4.12
CA ARG A 7 -9.37 -11.21 4.64
C ARG A 7 -9.07 -11.25 6.13
N GLY A 8 -7.85 -10.90 6.49
CA GLY A 8 -7.44 -10.78 7.87
C GLY A 8 -8.11 -9.56 8.47
N GLY A 9 -9.26 -9.79 9.12
CA GLY A 9 -9.78 -8.96 10.20
C GLY A 9 -10.54 -7.70 9.79
N GLU A 10 -11.86 -7.75 10.00
CA GLU A 10 -12.68 -6.62 10.48
C GLU A 10 -13.04 -5.52 9.46
N LEU A 11 -14.01 -5.85 8.58
CA LEU A 11 -15.01 -4.95 7.99
C LEU A 11 -14.52 -3.56 7.51
N GLY A 12 -13.85 -3.54 6.36
CA GLY A 12 -13.96 -2.41 5.42
C GLY A 12 -12.71 -1.60 5.12
N ALA A 13 -11.60 -1.79 5.83
CA ALA A 13 -10.34 -1.12 5.50
C ALA A 13 -9.37 -2.08 4.79
N LEU A 14 -8.83 -1.65 3.64
CA LEU A 14 -7.75 -2.36 2.97
C LEU A 14 -6.48 -2.26 3.83
N SER A 15 -5.85 -3.41 4.08
CA SER A 15 -4.59 -3.47 4.83
C SER A 15 -3.40 -3.31 3.90
N ALA A 16 -2.30 -2.72 4.38
CA ALA A 16 -1.08 -2.56 3.59
C ALA A 16 -0.54 -3.91 3.08
N ARG A 17 -0.62 -4.97 3.92
CA ARG A 17 -0.25 -6.33 3.51
C ARG A 17 -1.16 -6.87 2.41
N GLY A 18 -2.47 -6.60 2.50
CA GLY A 18 -3.45 -7.01 1.50
C GLY A 18 -3.13 -6.42 0.12
N VAL A 19 -2.81 -5.13 0.07
CA VAL A 19 -2.42 -4.43 -1.17
C VAL A 19 -1.15 -5.04 -1.78
N VAL A 20 -0.11 -5.29 -0.98
CA VAL A 20 1.13 -5.91 -1.46
C VAL A 20 0.87 -7.31 -2.02
N ASN A 21 0.07 -8.12 -1.33
CA ASN A 21 -0.29 -9.46 -1.81
C ASN A 21 -1.10 -9.41 -3.11
N ALA A 22 -2.01 -8.44 -3.24
CA ALA A 22 -2.82 -8.26 -4.44
C ALA A 22 -1.98 -7.82 -5.65
N LEU A 23 -1.00 -6.93 -5.46
CA LEU A 23 -0.04 -6.57 -6.50
C LEU A 23 0.75 -7.79 -7.01
N VAL A 24 1.26 -8.63 -6.10
CA VAL A 24 1.97 -9.86 -6.47
C VAL A 24 1.05 -10.81 -7.23
N ALA A 25 -0.20 -10.96 -6.79
CA ALA A 25 -1.19 -11.79 -7.49
C ALA A 25 -1.53 -11.27 -8.89
N ALA A 26 -1.48 -9.94 -9.11
CA ALA A 26 -1.63 -9.29 -10.40
C ALA A 26 -0.34 -9.34 -11.28
N GLY A 27 0.74 -9.96 -10.79
CA GLY A 27 2.00 -10.13 -11.54
C GLY A 27 2.99 -8.97 -11.39
N PHE A 28 2.74 -8.02 -10.49
CA PHE A 28 3.66 -6.92 -10.20
C PHE A 28 4.78 -7.35 -9.26
N GLN A 29 5.93 -6.66 -9.36
CA GLN A 29 7.07 -6.93 -8.48
C GLN A 29 6.84 -6.24 -7.13
N ALA A 30 6.78 -7.02 -6.06
CA ALA A 30 6.79 -6.50 -4.70
C ALA A 30 7.66 -7.40 -3.79
N PRO A 31 8.94 -7.61 -4.13
CA PRO A 31 9.82 -8.54 -3.43
C PRO A 31 10.22 -8.03 -2.04
N ASN A 32 10.67 -8.94 -1.18
CA ASN A 32 11.24 -8.62 0.14
C ASN A 32 10.30 -7.81 1.04
N ALA A 33 9.01 -8.21 1.09
CA ALA A 33 8.00 -7.50 1.87
C ALA A 33 8.23 -7.61 3.40
N VAL A 34 8.64 -6.52 4.02
CA VAL A 34 8.89 -6.39 5.47
C VAL A 34 7.75 -5.63 6.14
N ASP A 35 7.24 -6.16 7.25
CA ASP A 35 6.35 -5.38 8.11
C ASP A 35 7.16 -4.35 8.89
N THR A 36 6.80 -3.09 8.74
CA THR A 36 7.47 -1.96 9.41
C THR A 36 6.52 -1.16 10.29
N THR A 37 5.36 -1.74 10.62
CA THR A 37 4.28 -1.09 11.36
C THR A 37 4.77 -0.52 12.70
N ALA A 38 5.52 -1.32 13.48
CA ALA A 38 6.01 -0.91 14.78
C ALA A 38 7.01 0.26 14.72
N GLN A 39 7.71 0.43 13.59
CA GLN A 39 8.75 1.42 13.39
C GLN A 39 8.18 2.72 12.81
N GLU A 40 7.25 2.62 11.86
CA GLU A 40 6.79 3.80 11.12
C GLU A 40 5.48 4.37 11.65
N CYS A 41 4.54 3.51 12.04
CA CYS A 41 3.19 3.98 12.39
C CYS A 41 3.09 4.84 13.65
N PRO A 42 3.95 4.72 14.68
CA PRO A 42 3.97 5.68 15.79
C PRO A 42 4.20 7.14 15.35
N ALA A 43 4.95 7.35 14.26
CA ALA A 43 5.24 8.69 13.74
C ALA A 43 4.29 9.12 12.62
N SER A 44 3.85 8.20 11.75
CA SER A 44 2.99 8.53 10.62
C SER A 44 1.49 8.47 10.94
N GLY A 45 1.08 7.84 12.04
CA GLY A 45 -0.33 7.62 12.38
C GLY A 45 -1.03 6.61 11.47
N CYS A 46 -0.28 5.72 10.83
CA CYS A 46 -0.84 4.59 10.08
C CYS A 46 -1.29 3.47 11.04
N GLU A 47 -2.08 2.54 10.52
CA GLU A 47 -2.44 1.29 11.20
C GLU A 47 -1.55 0.13 10.78
N GLN A 48 -1.07 0.16 9.54
CA GLN A 48 -0.08 -0.79 9.03
C GLN A 48 0.90 -0.12 8.08
N SER A 49 2.14 -0.60 8.08
CA SER A 49 3.18 -0.23 7.11
C SER A 49 3.89 -1.48 6.59
N VAL A 50 3.93 -1.64 5.26
CA VAL A 50 4.67 -2.72 4.59
C VAL A 50 5.60 -2.12 3.55
N VAL A 51 6.85 -2.54 3.57
CA VAL A 51 7.90 -2.06 2.65
C VAL A 51 8.38 -3.21 1.80
N THR A 52 8.50 -2.95 0.51
CA THR A 52 9.15 -3.82 -0.47
C THR A 52 10.26 -3.04 -1.17
N ASP A 53 11.01 -3.68 -2.04
CA ASP A 53 12.03 -2.99 -2.84
C ASP A 53 11.43 -2.04 -3.90
N THR A 54 10.13 -2.15 -4.17
CA THR A 54 9.43 -1.39 -5.23
C THR A 54 8.41 -0.40 -4.67
N VAL A 55 7.74 -0.73 -3.58
CA VAL A 55 6.66 0.07 -2.98
C VAL A 55 6.73 0.06 -1.46
N ARG A 56 6.42 1.19 -0.86
CA ARG A 56 6.07 1.30 0.55
C ARG A 56 4.59 1.61 0.64
N VAL A 57 3.84 0.72 1.27
CA VAL A 57 2.39 0.82 1.42
C VAL A 57 2.05 1.07 2.87
N LYS A 58 1.22 2.08 3.13
CA LYS A 58 0.67 2.39 4.44
C LYS A 58 -0.85 2.37 4.39
N SER A 59 -1.49 1.74 5.36
CA SER A 59 -2.95 1.82 5.56
C SER A 59 -3.26 2.69 6.77
N PHE A 60 -4.35 3.46 6.68
CA PHE A 60 -4.80 4.39 7.71
C PHE A 60 -6.26 4.11 8.07
N GLY A 61 -6.63 4.34 9.33
CA GLY A 61 -8.02 4.13 9.76
C GLY A 61 -9.05 5.04 9.10
N THR A 62 -8.63 6.11 8.41
CA THR A 62 -9.54 6.99 7.66
C THR A 62 -8.89 7.58 6.41
N THR A 63 -9.71 7.83 5.38
CA THR A 63 -9.30 8.52 4.15
C THR A 63 -8.70 9.90 4.42
N ALA A 64 -9.30 10.65 5.34
CA ALA A 64 -8.78 11.97 5.71
C ALA A 64 -7.36 11.91 6.28
N ARG A 65 -7.01 10.90 7.07
CA ARG A 65 -5.64 10.73 7.59
C ARG A 65 -4.66 10.36 6.49
N ALA A 66 -5.04 9.43 5.61
CA ALA A 66 -4.24 9.05 4.45
C ALA A 66 -3.94 10.26 3.54
N GLN A 67 -4.97 11.03 3.18
CA GLN A 67 -4.85 12.24 2.36
C GLN A 67 -3.91 13.28 2.98
N ASN A 68 -4.09 13.59 4.27
CA ASN A 68 -3.21 14.54 4.97
C ASN A 68 -1.75 14.07 4.98
N PHE A 69 -1.51 12.79 5.24
CA PHE A 69 -0.15 12.23 5.24
C PHE A 69 0.51 12.31 3.86
N ALA A 70 -0.25 11.95 2.81
CA ALA A 70 0.22 11.92 1.43
C ALA A 70 0.47 13.33 0.87
N ALA A 71 -0.45 14.28 1.10
CA ALA A 71 -0.33 15.65 0.61
C ALA A 71 0.92 16.36 1.14
N ALA A 72 1.28 16.12 2.40
CA ALA A 72 2.50 16.69 3.00
C ALA A 72 3.80 16.16 2.37
N ARG A 73 3.74 15.10 1.57
CA ARG A 73 4.89 14.37 1.01
C ARG A 73 4.81 14.16 -0.51
N ASP A 74 3.79 14.72 -1.16
CA ASP A 74 3.49 14.51 -2.58
C ASP A 74 3.43 13.02 -2.99
N LEU A 75 2.77 12.20 -2.15
CA LEU A 75 2.66 10.75 -2.36
C LEU A 75 1.35 10.35 -3.04
N PHE A 76 1.37 9.19 -3.69
CA PHE A 76 0.16 8.60 -4.27
C PHE A 76 -0.75 8.05 -3.17
N GLN A 77 -2.05 8.30 -3.28
CA GLN A 77 -3.03 7.92 -2.26
C GLN A 77 -4.35 7.49 -2.93
N LEU A 78 -4.98 6.47 -2.36
CA LEU A 78 -6.30 5.96 -2.71
C LEU A 78 -7.03 5.56 -1.44
N GLU A 79 -8.19 6.16 -1.17
CA GLU A 79 -8.97 5.92 0.05
C GLU A 79 -8.13 5.92 1.35
N THR A 80 -7.99 4.77 2.00
CA THR A 80 -7.23 4.60 3.25
C THR A 80 -5.77 4.21 3.02
N ILE A 81 -5.33 4.08 1.77
CA ILE A 81 -4.01 3.59 1.37
C ILE A 81 -3.14 4.73 0.83
N VAL A 82 -1.90 4.80 1.30
CA VAL A 82 -0.83 5.63 0.72
C VAL A 82 0.26 4.74 0.19
N VAL A 83 0.74 5.04 -1.01
CA VAL A 83 1.85 4.32 -1.65
C VAL A 83 2.95 5.30 -2.03
N GLU A 84 4.15 4.96 -1.61
CA GLU A 84 5.39 5.57 -2.05
C GLU A 84 6.14 4.59 -2.95
N PHE A 85 6.57 5.06 -4.12
CA PHE A 85 7.32 4.25 -5.09
C PHE A 85 8.81 4.38 -4.83
N ALA A 86 9.54 3.25 -4.91
CA ALA A 86 10.98 3.27 -4.75
C ALA A 86 11.64 4.14 -5.84
N PRO A 87 12.69 4.91 -5.51
CA PRO A 87 13.35 5.81 -6.46
C PRO A 87 13.79 5.17 -7.79
N PRO A 88 14.28 3.91 -7.83
CA PRO A 88 14.69 3.26 -9.07
C PRO A 88 13.58 2.99 -10.09
N LEU A 89 12.30 3.04 -9.70
CA LEU A 89 11.20 2.82 -10.64
C LEU A 89 11.09 3.98 -11.63
N SER A 90 11.02 3.65 -12.92
CA SER A 90 10.74 4.61 -13.98
C SER A 90 9.32 5.18 -13.83
N GLU A 91 9.06 6.38 -14.37
CA GLU A 91 7.70 6.95 -14.36
C GLU A 91 6.68 6.06 -15.08
N GLN A 92 7.11 5.34 -16.12
CA GLN A 92 6.26 4.38 -16.82
C GLN A 92 5.86 3.21 -15.90
N ASP A 93 6.80 2.69 -15.11
CA ASP A 93 6.50 1.63 -14.15
C ASP A 93 5.60 2.16 -13.04
N ARG A 94 5.91 3.33 -12.47
CA ARG A 94 5.06 3.98 -11.45
C ARG A 94 3.62 4.15 -11.96
N ALA A 95 3.44 4.57 -13.21
CA ALA A 95 2.12 4.70 -13.82
C ALA A 95 1.38 3.36 -13.91
N ARG A 96 2.09 2.27 -14.25
CA ARG A 96 1.50 0.91 -14.26
C ARG A 96 1.06 0.47 -12.87
N TYR A 97 1.88 0.69 -11.84
CA TYR A 97 1.48 0.39 -10.46
C TYR A 97 0.27 1.22 -10.02
N ARG A 98 0.24 2.53 -10.32
CA ARG A 98 -0.90 3.41 -9.99
C ARG A 98 -2.20 2.88 -10.59
N ALA A 99 -2.18 2.55 -11.89
CA ALA A 99 -3.35 2.03 -12.59
C ALA A 99 -3.87 0.72 -11.96
N GLU A 100 -2.98 -0.19 -11.57
CA GLU A 100 -3.38 -1.43 -10.90
C GLU A 100 -3.94 -1.15 -9.50
N LEU A 101 -3.29 -0.28 -8.73
CA LEU A 101 -3.74 0.10 -7.39
C LEU A 101 -5.14 0.73 -7.42
N GLU A 102 -5.47 1.53 -8.43
CA GLU A 102 -6.81 2.08 -8.64
C GLU A 102 -7.87 0.99 -8.88
N VAL A 103 -7.51 -0.14 -9.48
CA VAL A 103 -8.39 -1.30 -9.65
C VAL A 103 -8.55 -2.08 -8.35
N LEU A 104 -7.44 -2.26 -7.61
CA LEU A 104 -7.40 -3.06 -6.39
C LEU A 104 -8.08 -2.39 -5.19
N VAL A 105 -8.10 -1.06 -5.14
CA VAL A 105 -8.63 -0.28 -4.01
C VAL A 105 -10.10 0.11 -4.19
N ARG A 106 -10.68 -0.09 -5.38
CA ARG A 106 -12.05 0.29 -5.72
C ARG A 106 -13.11 -0.72 -5.26
#